data_AF-A0A386PRF1-F1
#
_entry.id   AF-A0A386PRF1-F1
#
_cell.length_a   1.000
_cell.length_b   1.000
_cell.length_c   1.000
_cell.angle_alpha   90.00
_cell.angle_beta   90.00
_cell.angle_gamma   90.00
#
_symmetry.space_group_name_H-M   'P 1'
#
loop_
_entity.id
_entity.type
_entity.pdbx_description
1 polymer ?
#
loop_
_entity_poly.entity_id
_entity_poly.type
_entity_poly.pdbx_seq_one_letter_code
_entity_poly.pdbx_strand_id
1 'polypeptide(L)'
;MADDFDYDDIKQGLKREDILNQMQDTLSDFRYGHCLRVEKVARGLAAEYGGDVNRAGLAGLLHDYAKERDDQEFIDTIKKHDLDPDLLNYNNAIWHGIVGAEIIKDELGIYDEDVLNAIRRHTVGSTNMTQVDKCVFVGDFIEPERDFPGIDEARAYAEKSLDAAVAFELKHSVQHLVDKNRTIYPATFVSYNYWIAKGEL
;
A
#
# COMPACT_ATOMS: atom_id res chain seq x y z
N MET A 1 -17.03 -1.54 -18.15
CA MET A 1 -16.03 -1.99 -19.13
C MET A 1 -14.86 -2.44 -18.29
N ALA A 2 -14.41 -3.69 -18.42
CA ALA A 2 -13.15 -4.08 -17.79
C ALA A 2 -12.07 -3.21 -18.44
N ASP A 3 -11.30 -2.47 -17.64
CA ASP A 3 -10.22 -1.65 -18.15
C ASP A 3 -9.17 -2.62 -18.76
N ASP A 4 -9.06 -2.59 -20.09
CA ASP A 4 -8.26 -3.53 -20.89
C ASP A 4 -6.81 -3.02 -20.96
N PHE A 5 -6.05 -3.24 -19.89
CA PHE A 5 -4.63 -2.89 -19.82
C PHE A 5 -3.84 -3.98 -19.10
N ASP A 6 -2.58 -4.13 -19.51
CA ASP A 6 -1.58 -5.03 -18.93
C ASP A 6 -0.41 -4.23 -18.35
N TYR A 7 0.48 -4.93 -17.64
CA TYR A 7 1.65 -4.36 -16.96
C TYR A 7 2.98 -4.73 -17.65
N ASP A 8 2.94 -4.89 -18.98
CA ASP A 8 4.09 -5.29 -19.81
C ASP A 8 5.28 -4.34 -19.74
N ASP A 9 5.04 -3.06 -19.45
CA ASP A 9 6.05 -2.02 -19.27
C ASP A 9 6.82 -2.15 -17.95
N ILE A 10 6.25 -2.87 -16.97
CA ILE A 10 6.86 -3.16 -15.67
C ILE A 10 7.57 -4.51 -15.70
N LYS A 11 6.91 -5.52 -16.26
CA LYS A 11 7.47 -6.86 -16.47
C LYS A 11 6.92 -7.43 -17.78
N GLN A 12 7.82 -7.79 -18.69
CA GLN A 12 7.42 -8.33 -20.00
C GLN A 12 6.51 -9.56 -19.85
N GLY A 13 5.34 -9.53 -20.49
CA GLY A 13 4.35 -10.60 -20.46
C GLY A 13 3.51 -10.64 -19.19
N LEU A 14 3.58 -9.61 -18.33
CA LEU A 14 2.78 -9.53 -17.11
C LEU A 14 1.37 -9.06 -17.44
N LYS A 15 0.47 -10.03 -17.61
CA LYS A 15 -0.94 -9.76 -17.84
C LYS A 15 -1.67 -9.48 -16.55
N ARG A 16 -2.59 -8.52 -16.58
CA ARG A 16 -3.41 -8.20 -15.40
C ARG A 16 -4.30 -9.37 -15.01
N GLU A 17 -4.87 -10.09 -15.98
CA GLU A 17 -5.73 -11.26 -15.74
C GLU A 17 -5.01 -12.38 -14.96
N ASP A 18 -3.74 -12.66 -15.27
CA ASP A 18 -2.96 -13.69 -14.57
C ASP A 18 -2.77 -13.34 -13.09
N ILE A 19 -2.50 -12.06 -12.79
CA ILE A 19 -2.40 -11.54 -11.42
C ILE A 19 -3.73 -11.70 -10.68
N LEU A 20 -4.84 -11.33 -11.32
CA LEU A 20 -6.17 -11.40 -10.72
C LEU A 20 -6.54 -12.83 -10.34
N ASN A 21 -6.28 -13.80 -11.22
CA ASN A 21 -6.54 -15.20 -10.96
C ASN A 21 -5.74 -15.68 -9.73
N GLN A 22 -4.44 -15.35 -9.67
CA GLN A 22 -3.59 -15.73 -8.53
C GLN A 22 -4.02 -15.07 -7.21
N MET A 23 -4.46 -13.81 -7.26
CA MET A 23 -4.99 -13.12 -6.07
C MET A 23 -6.30 -13.74 -5.59
N GLN A 24 -7.20 -14.12 -6.50
CA GLN A 24 -8.49 -14.72 -6.16
C GLN A 24 -8.34 -16.08 -5.47
N ASP A 25 -7.28 -16.83 -5.79
CA ASP A 25 -6.98 -18.11 -5.13
C ASP A 25 -6.43 -17.94 -3.70
N THR A 26 -5.96 -16.74 -3.34
CA THR A 26 -5.20 -16.53 -2.11
C THR A 26 -5.74 -15.44 -1.18
N LEU A 27 -6.75 -14.69 -1.62
CA LEU A 27 -7.42 -13.64 -0.85
C LEU A 27 -8.92 -13.93 -0.76
N SER A 28 -9.53 -13.56 0.36
CA SER A 28 -10.98 -13.51 0.49
C SER A 28 -11.62 -12.57 -0.54
N ASP A 29 -12.88 -12.83 -0.93
CA ASP A 29 -13.64 -11.96 -1.85
C ASP A 29 -13.66 -10.49 -1.38
N PHE A 30 -13.71 -10.29 -0.05
CA PHE A 30 -13.66 -8.97 0.56
C PHE A 30 -12.34 -8.25 0.25
N ARG A 31 -11.20 -8.93 0.50
CA ARG A 31 -9.87 -8.34 0.29
C ARG A 31 -9.54 -8.19 -1.19
N TYR A 32 -9.96 -9.15 -1.99
CA TYR A 32 -9.84 -9.07 -3.45
C TYR A 32 -10.59 -7.85 -4.01
N GLY A 33 -11.85 -7.66 -3.60
CA GLY A 33 -12.64 -6.48 -3.96
C GLY A 33 -11.99 -5.16 -3.53
N HIS A 34 -11.43 -5.13 -2.31
CA HIS A 34 -10.62 -4.01 -1.82
C HIS A 34 -9.46 -3.68 -2.75
N CYS A 35 -8.62 -4.66 -3.10
CA CYS A 35 -7.47 -4.46 -3.97
C CYS A 35 -7.85 -3.91 -5.36
N LEU A 36 -8.96 -4.38 -5.95
CA LEU A 36 -9.46 -3.85 -7.22
C LEU A 36 -9.86 -2.37 -7.14
N ARG A 37 -10.45 -1.95 -6.01
CA ARG A 37 -10.83 -0.56 -5.81
C ARG A 37 -9.60 0.31 -5.55
N VAL A 38 -8.63 -0.18 -4.77
CA VAL A 38 -7.36 0.52 -4.55
C VAL A 38 -6.56 0.68 -5.85
N GLU A 39 -6.48 -0.34 -6.70
CA GLU A 39 -5.89 -0.22 -8.04
C GLU A 39 -6.54 0.93 -8.83
N LYS A 40 -7.87 0.95 -8.90
CA LYS A 40 -8.60 2.00 -9.62
C LYS A 40 -8.33 3.40 -9.06
N VAL A 41 -8.34 3.55 -7.73
CA VAL A 41 -8.08 4.83 -7.07
C VAL A 41 -6.64 5.27 -7.26
N ALA A 42 -5.66 4.39 -7.06
CA ALA A 42 -4.25 4.69 -7.23
C ALA A 42 -3.91 5.11 -8.67
N ARG A 43 -4.52 4.46 -9.68
CA ARG A 43 -4.42 4.87 -11.09
C ARG A 43 -4.98 6.28 -11.31
N GLY A 44 -6.15 6.57 -10.74
CA GLY A 44 -6.78 7.90 -10.83
C GLY A 44 -5.93 8.99 -10.18
N LEU A 45 -5.42 8.75 -8.96
CA LEU A 45 -4.53 9.66 -8.26
C LEU A 45 -3.23 9.90 -9.03
N ALA A 46 -2.65 8.85 -9.62
CA ALA A 46 -1.44 8.98 -10.42
C ALA A 46 -1.67 9.82 -11.68
N ALA A 47 -2.80 9.62 -12.36
CA ALA A 47 -3.17 10.41 -13.53
C ALA A 47 -3.37 11.90 -13.19
N GLU A 48 -3.98 12.20 -12.02
CA GLU A 48 -4.25 13.58 -11.58
C GLU A 48 -2.98 14.29 -11.08
N TYR A 49 -2.16 13.61 -10.28
CA TYR A 49 -1.05 14.22 -9.55
C TYR A 49 0.34 13.93 -10.16
N GLY A 50 0.41 13.36 -11.35
CA GLY A 50 1.65 13.18 -12.11
C GLY A 50 2.51 12.01 -11.63
N GLY A 51 1.88 10.92 -11.17
CA GLY A 51 2.52 9.63 -10.93
C GLY A 51 2.48 8.72 -12.17
N ASP A 52 3.28 7.65 -12.15
CA ASP A 52 3.19 6.61 -13.17
C ASP A 52 1.92 5.76 -12.92
N VAL A 53 0.98 5.83 -13.86
CA VAL A 53 -0.34 5.20 -13.74
C VAL A 53 -0.24 3.68 -13.66
N ASN A 54 0.66 3.06 -14.41
CA ASN A 54 0.81 1.61 -14.41
C ASN A 54 1.49 1.13 -13.13
N ARG A 55 2.55 1.79 -12.67
CA ARG A 55 3.20 1.44 -11.40
C ARG A 55 2.27 1.66 -10.21
N ALA A 56 1.52 2.76 -10.18
CA ALA A 56 0.54 3.03 -9.13
C ALA A 56 -0.61 2.02 -9.15
N GLY A 57 -1.10 1.66 -10.34
CA GLY A 57 -2.11 0.61 -10.49
C GLY A 57 -1.62 -0.74 -10.00
N LEU A 58 -0.45 -1.19 -10.45
CA LEU A 58 0.08 -2.50 -10.07
C LEU A 58 0.37 -2.58 -8.58
N ALA A 59 0.99 -1.53 -8.02
CA ALA A 59 1.25 -1.46 -6.60
C ALA A 59 -0.06 -1.40 -5.79
N GLY A 60 -1.06 -0.65 -6.24
CA GLY A 60 -2.38 -0.60 -5.62
C GLY A 60 -3.12 -1.93 -5.70
N LEU A 61 -3.00 -2.68 -6.80
CA LEU A 61 -3.55 -4.01 -6.94
C LEU A 61 -2.89 -5.00 -5.98
N LEU A 62 -1.56 -4.94 -5.84
CA LEU A 62 -0.78 -5.92 -5.09
C LEU A 62 -0.48 -5.54 -3.63
N HIS A 63 -0.86 -4.34 -3.17
CA HIS A 63 -0.46 -3.84 -1.84
C HIS A 63 -0.77 -4.80 -0.69
N ASP A 64 -1.90 -5.50 -0.80
CA ASP A 64 -2.44 -6.43 0.20
C ASP A 64 -2.28 -7.90 -0.21
N TYR A 65 -1.45 -8.21 -1.23
CA TYR A 65 -1.25 -9.58 -1.74
C TYR A 65 -0.91 -10.59 -0.64
N ALA A 66 -0.11 -10.16 0.35
CA ALA A 66 0.31 -11.00 1.46
C ALA A 66 -0.61 -10.89 2.70
N LYS A 67 -1.71 -10.12 2.64
CA LYS A 67 -2.49 -9.74 3.83
C LYS A 67 -3.03 -10.92 4.63
N GLU A 68 -3.43 -11.98 3.94
CA GLU A 68 -4.07 -13.16 4.52
C GLU A 68 -3.11 -14.36 4.62
N ARG A 69 -1.80 -14.13 4.48
CA ARG A 69 -0.77 -15.16 4.69
C ARG A 69 -0.58 -15.47 6.18
N ASP A 70 -0.05 -16.65 6.45
CA ASP A 70 0.23 -17.08 7.82
C ASP A 70 1.48 -16.39 8.40
N ASP A 71 1.52 -16.28 9.73
CA ASP A 71 2.64 -15.63 10.42
C ASP A 71 3.97 -16.37 10.21
N GLN A 72 3.94 -17.69 9.99
CA GLN A 72 5.14 -18.51 9.85
C GLN A 72 5.85 -18.22 8.52
N GLU A 73 5.09 -18.02 7.44
CA GLU A 73 5.58 -17.63 6.12
C GLU A 73 6.29 -16.27 6.18
N PHE A 74 5.76 -15.31 6.93
CA PHE A 74 6.44 -14.04 7.16
C PHE A 74 7.76 -14.22 7.92
N ILE A 75 7.76 -15.01 8.99
CA ILE A 75 8.97 -15.31 9.78
C ILE A 75 10.04 -15.99 8.92
N ASP A 76 9.64 -16.93 8.08
CA ASP A 76 10.55 -17.66 7.19
C ASP A 76 11.08 -16.76 6.07
N THR A 77 10.23 -15.86 5.54
CA THR A 77 10.64 -14.86 4.54
C THR A 77 11.63 -13.86 5.13
N ILE A 78 11.40 -13.36 6.36
CA ILE A 78 12.32 -12.48 7.09
C ILE A 78 13.70 -13.13 7.20
N LYS A 79 13.75 -14.42 7.59
CA LYS A 79 15.01 -15.16 7.72
C LYS A 79 15.67 -15.47 6.38
N LYS A 80 14.88 -15.88 5.38
CA LYS A 80 15.36 -16.26 4.04
C LYS A 80 16.04 -15.10 3.33
N HIS A 81 15.48 -13.91 3.45
CA HIS A 81 15.96 -12.70 2.77
C HIS A 81 16.85 -11.81 3.63
N ASP A 82 17.23 -12.26 4.84
CA ASP A 82 18.07 -11.51 5.79
C ASP A 82 17.51 -10.09 6.04
N LEU A 83 16.19 -9.99 6.23
CA LEU A 83 15.53 -8.73 6.57
C LEU A 83 15.84 -8.33 8.02
N ASP A 84 15.53 -7.08 8.38
CA ASP A 84 15.76 -6.56 9.73
C ASP A 84 15.14 -7.49 10.79
N PRO A 85 15.94 -8.08 11.70
CA PRO A 85 15.44 -9.01 12.70
C PRO A 85 14.46 -8.35 13.68
N ASP A 86 14.46 -7.02 13.83
CA ASP A 86 13.46 -6.32 14.65
C ASP A 86 12.03 -6.51 14.11
N LEU A 87 11.86 -6.83 12.82
CA LEU A 87 10.56 -7.17 12.25
C LEU A 87 9.87 -8.31 13.00
N LEU A 88 10.63 -9.25 13.58
CA LEU A 88 10.08 -10.37 14.36
C LEU A 88 9.36 -9.93 15.65
N ASN A 89 9.51 -8.68 16.07
CA ASN A 89 8.81 -8.09 17.21
C ASN A 89 7.44 -7.48 16.83
N TYR A 90 7.06 -7.52 15.55
CA TYR A 90 5.79 -6.98 15.05
C TYR A 90 4.84 -8.10 14.62
N ASN A 91 3.88 -7.79 13.74
CA ASN A 91 2.85 -8.72 13.31
C ASN A 91 2.45 -8.42 11.86
N ASN A 92 1.46 -9.17 11.37
CA ASN A 92 0.89 -9.04 10.03
C ASN A 92 0.63 -7.59 9.61
N ALA A 93 0.17 -6.69 10.50
CA ALA A 93 -0.09 -5.29 10.16
C ALA A 93 1.13 -4.54 9.61
N ILE A 94 2.35 -4.97 9.96
CA ILE A 94 3.61 -4.46 9.42
C ILE A 94 4.13 -5.38 8.32
N TRP A 95 4.07 -6.69 8.53
CA TRP A 95 4.67 -7.67 7.63
C TRP A 95 4.06 -7.70 6.24
N HIS A 96 2.73 -7.61 6.10
CA HIS A 96 2.10 -7.74 4.79
C HIS A 96 2.54 -6.67 3.78
N GLY A 97 2.94 -5.49 4.25
CA GLY A 97 3.59 -4.49 3.39
C GLY A 97 5.08 -4.80 3.21
N ILE A 98 5.86 -4.72 4.29
CA ILE A 98 7.34 -4.77 4.21
C ILE A 98 7.84 -6.12 3.69
N VAL A 99 7.36 -7.21 4.29
CA VAL A 99 7.76 -8.57 3.94
C VAL A 99 6.98 -9.08 2.73
N GLY A 100 5.72 -8.64 2.57
CA GLY A 100 4.89 -8.99 1.43
C GLY A 100 5.48 -8.56 0.08
N ALA A 101 6.24 -7.46 0.04
CA ALA A 101 6.97 -7.09 -1.17
C ALA A 101 8.03 -8.14 -1.59
N GLU A 102 8.70 -8.79 -0.65
CA GLU A 102 9.64 -9.87 -0.97
C GLU A 102 8.92 -11.16 -1.38
N ILE A 103 7.74 -11.43 -0.81
CA ILE A 103 6.86 -12.55 -1.27
C ILE A 103 6.43 -12.32 -2.72
N ILE A 104 5.96 -11.11 -3.06
CA ILE A 104 5.59 -10.74 -4.44
C ILE A 104 6.77 -10.90 -5.39
N LYS A 105 7.97 -10.49 -4.97
CA LYS A 105 9.18 -10.62 -5.77
C LYS A 105 9.52 -12.09 -6.06
N ASP A 106 9.40 -12.96 -5.05
CA ASP A 106 9.66 -14.39 -5.18
C ASP A 106 8.60 -15.11 -6.04
N GLU A 107 7.31 -14.81 -5.85
CA GLU A 107 6.21 -15.53 -6.49
C GLU A 107 5.86 -14.98 -7.87
N LEU A 108 5.84 -13.65 -8.01
CA LEU A 108 5.42 -12.97 -9.23
C LEU A 108 6.62 -12.53 -10.09
N GLY A 109 7.85 -12.61 -9.59
CA GLY A 109 9.04 -12.19 -10.34
C GLY A 109 8.99 -10.71 -10.76
N ILE A 110 8.34 -9.87 -9.96
CA ILE A 110 8.28 -8.42 -10.15
C ILE A 110 9.48 -7.82 -9.41
N TYR A 111 10.29 -7.04 -10.14
CA TYR A 111 11.53 -6.43 -9.63
C TYR A 111 11.55 -4.90 -9.78
N ASP A 112 10.46 -4.28 -10.21
CA ASP A 112 10.35 -2.83 -10.29
C ASP A 112 10.24 -2.24 -8.88
N GLU A 113 11.27 -1.51 -8.46
CA GLU A 113 11.39 -1.00 -7.11
C GLU A 113 10.44 0.16 -6.81
N ASP A 114 9.88 0.85 -7.81
CA ASP A 114 8.84 1.85 -7.55
C ASP A 114 7.55 1.15 -7.13
N VAL A 115 7.20 0.04 -7.78
CA VAL A 115 6.07 -0.81 -7.38
C VAL A 115 6.31 -1.44 -6.01
N LEU A 116 7.44 -2.11 -5.83
CA LEU A 116 7.73 -2.83 -4.59
C LEU A 116 7.85 -1.87 -3.40
N ASN A 117 8.45 -0.68 -3.55
CA ASN A 117 8.55 0.27 -2.44
C ASN A 117 7.22 0.90 -2.07
N ALA A 118 6.34 1.17 -3.04
CA ALA A 118 4.98 1.60 -2.74
C ALA A 118 4.25 0.56 -1.88
N ILE A 119 4.42 -0.73 -2.18
CA ILE A 119 3.89 -1.84 -1.38
C ILE A 119 4.56 -1.92 0.00
N ARG A 120 5.90 -1.84 0.09
CA ARG A 120 6.61 -1.88 1.39
C ARG A 120 6.15 -0.79 2.35
N ARG A 121 5.76 0.38 1.81
CA ARG A 121 5.47 1.60 2.56
C ARG A 121 3.98 1.86 2.76
N HIS A 122 3.08 1.08 2.15
CA HIS A 122 1.65 1.41 2.13
C HIS A 122 0.99 1.45 3.52
N THR A 123 1.58 0.79 4.53
CA THR A 123 1.04 0.76 5.90
C THR A 123 1.67 1.78 6.85
N VAL A 124 2.93 2.12 6.61
CA VAL A 124 3.78 2.87 7.56
C VAL A 124 4.28 4.21 7.00
N GLY A 125 4.08 4.45 5.71
CA GLY A 125 4.61 5.60 4.99
C GLY A 125 6.14 5.62 4.94
N SER A 126 6.67 6.73 4.43
CA SER A 126 8.10 7.05 4.49
C SER A 126 8.30 8.57 4.37
N THR A 127 9.45 9.08 4.80
CA THR A 127 9.86 10.46 4.50
C THR A 127 10.20 10.66 3.01
N ASN A 128 10.52 9.57 2.31
CA ASN A 128 10.92 9.55 0.91
C ASN A 128 9.85 8.88 0.02
N MET A 129 8.57 9.21 0.25
CA MET A 129 7.49 8.68 -0.59
C MET A 129 7.52 9.29 -2.00
N THR A 130 7.63 8.41 -3.00
CA THR A 130 7.46 8.78 -4.42
C THR A 130 5.99 9.13 -4.70
N GLN A 131 5.67 9.64 -5.90
CA GLN A 131 4.25 9.83 -6.26
C GLN A 131 3.49 8.51 -6.28
N VAL A 132 4.11 7.42 -6.75
CA VAL A 132 3.53 6.07 -6.73
C VAL A 132 3.22 5.65 -5.29
N ASP A 133 4.17 5.81 -4.37
CA ASP A 133 3.99 5.48 -2.95
C ASP A 133 2.79 6.20 -2.35
N LYS A 134 2.66 7.51 -2.62
CA LYS A 134 1.57 8.33 -2.09
C LYS A 134 0.22 7.96 -2.70
N CYS A 135 0.17 7.66 -4.00
CA CYS A 135 -1.06 7.21 -4.65
C CYS A 135 -1.58 5.90 -4.04
N VAL A 136 -0.69 4.96 -3.71
CA VAL A 136 -1.07 3.68 -3.10
C VAL A 136 -1.47 3.86 -1.64
N PHE A 137 -0.67 4.59 -0.85
CA PHE A 137 -0.95 4.89 0.56
C PHE A 137 -2.33 5.56 0.72
N VAL A 138 -2.53 6.68 0.03
CA VAL A 138 -3.82 7.40 0.07
C VAL A 138 -4.94 6.58 -0.56
N GLY A 139 -4.66 5.87 -1.66
CA GLY A 139 -5.65 5.06 -2.37
C GLY A 139 -6.23 3.94 -1.51
N ASP A 140 -5.40 3.27 -0.70
CA ASP A 140 -5.83 2.26 0.28
C ASP A 140 -6.79 2.84 1.32
N PHE A 141 -6.52 4.06 1.76
CA PHE A 141 -7.27 4.73 2.82
C PHE A 141 -8.62 5.31 2.35
N ILE A 142 -8.70 5.79 1.10
CA ILE A 142 -9.88 6.53 0.60
C ILE A 142 -10.79 5.74 -0.32
N GLU A 143 -10.48 4.48 -0.62
CA GLU A 143 -11.24 3.70 -1.59
C GLU A 143 -12.76 3.71 -1.30
N PRO A 144 -13.63 3.61 -2.33
CA PRO A 144 -15.05 3.96 -2.21
C PRO A 144 -15.84 3.17 -1.14
N GLU A 145 -15.46 1.95 -0.79
CA GLU A 145 -16.14 1.15 0.23
C GLU A 145 -15.56 1.31 1.64
N ARG A 146 -14.51 2.11 1.83
CA ARG A 146 -14.06 2.50 3.17
C ARG A 146 -15.15 3.32 3.85
N ASP A 147 -15.47 2.92 5.07
CA ASP A 147 -16.45 3.58 5.94
C ASP A 147 -15.92 3.64 7.38
N PHE A 148 -15.45 4.83 7.78
CA PHE A 148 -14.97 5.10 9.13
C PHE A 148 -15.01 6.61 9.44
N PRO A 149 -15.01 7.02 10.72
CA PRO A 149 -14.98 8.44 11.08
C PRO A 149 -13.74 9.16 10.52
N GLY A 150 -13.97 10.20 9.71
CA GLY A 150 -12.90 10.96 9.05
C GLY A 150 -12.70 10.65 7.56
N ILE A 151 -13.48 9.74 6.97
CA ILE A 151 -13.31 9.33 5.56
C ILE A 151 -13.64 10.46 4.57
N ASP A 152 -14.66 11.28 4.84
CA ASP A 152 -15.04 12.38 3.96
C ASP A 152 -13.97 13.48 3.98
N GLU A 153 -13.41 13.77 5.15
CA GLU A 153 -12.25 14.66 5.28
C GLU A 153 -11.04 14.10 4.55
N ALA A 154 -10.74 12.81 4.67
CA ALA A 154 -9.64 12.16 3.95
C ALA A 154 -9.76 12.35 2.43
N ARG A 155 -10.96 12.11 1.88
CA ARG A 155 -11.27 12.31 0.47
C ARG A 155 -11.13 13.78 0.07
N ALA A 156 -11.61 14.72 0.88
CA ALA A 156 -11.45 16.15 0.62
C ALA A 156 -9.97 16.60 0.61
N TYR A 157 -9.12 16.07 1.49
CA TYR A 157 -7.68 16.33 1.43
C TYR A 157 -7.06 15.72 0.17
N ALA A 158 -7.48 14.52 -0.23
CA ALA A 158 -7.00 13.87 -1.45
C ALA A 158 -7.40 14.59 -2.73
N GLU A 159 -8.51 15.34 -2.73
CA GLU A 159 -8.89 16.25 -3.81
C GLU A 159 -8.08 17.55 -3.82
N LYS A 160 -7.60 18.01 -2.65
CA LYS A 160 -6.79 19.24 -2.54
C LYS A 160 -5.32 19.00 -2.91
N SER A 161 -4.73 17.96 -2.36
CA SER A 161 -3.30 17.66 -2.49
C SER A 161 -3.00 16.26 -1.96
N LEU A 162 -2.24 15.49 -2.72
CA LEU A 162 -1.78 14.18 -2.28
C LEU A 162 -0.90 14.27 -1.02
N ASP A 163 -0.09 15.33 -0.87
CA ASP A 163 0.74 15.55 0.33
C ASP A 163 -0.13 15.86 1.57
N ALA A 164 -1.25 16.58 1.38
CA ALA A 164 -2.18 16.87 2.47
C ALA A 164 -2.94 15.61 2.91
N ALA A 165 -3.34 14.76 1.95
CA ALA A 165 -3.96 13.48 2.23
C ALA A 165 -3.05 12.54 3.01
N VAL A 166 -1.77 12.42 2.60
CA VAL A 166 -0.76 11.64 3.33
C VAL A 166 -0.60 12.15 4.77
N ALA A 167 -0.53 13.47 4.96
CA ALA A 167 -0.42 14.05 6.30
C ALA A 167 -1.67 13.78 7.16
N PHE A 168 -2.87 13.87 6.55
CA PHE A 168 -4.13 13.59 7.23
C PHE A 168 -4.22 12.13 7.65
N GLU A 169 -3.93 11.21 6.74
CA GLU A 169 -3.94 9.78 6.98
C GLU A 169 -2.97 9.40 8.09
N LEU A 170 -1.70 9.84 8.03
CA LEU A 170 -0.72 9.56 9.09
C LEU A 170 -1.16 10.11 10.45
N LYS A 171 -1.75 11.32 10.49
CA LYS A 171 -2.32 11.89 11.71
C LYS A 171 -3.45 11.00 12.26
N HIS A 172 -4.34 10.56 11.38
CA HIS A 172 -5.47 9.69 11.74
C HIS A 172 -4.99 8.33 12.25
N SER A 173 -4.04 7.68 11.56
CA SER A 173 -3.47 6.39 11.97
C SER A 173 -2.77 6.47 13.33
N VAL A 174 -1.95 7.50 13.56
CA VAL A 174 -1.27 7.70 14.85
C VAL A 174 -2.30 7.91 15.97
N GLN A 175 -3.29 8.78 15.75
CA GLN A 175 -4.35 9.02 16.74
C GLN A 175 -5.11 7.72 17.05
N HIS A 176 -5.49 6.96 16.02
CA HIS A 176 -6.18 5.68 16.19
C HIS A 176 -5.36 4.69 17.03
N LEU A 177 -4.06 4.55 16.77
CA LEU A 177 -3.19 3.64 17.51
C LEU A 177 -3.04 4.07 18.98
N VAL A 178 -2.89 5.38 19.23
CA VAL A 178 -2.84 5.94 20.59
C VAL A 178 -4.13 5.66 21.35
N ASP A 179 -5.30 5.95 20.75
CA ASP A 179 -6.61 5.73 21.37
C ASP A 179 -6.88 4.26 21.70
N LYS A 180 -6.26 3.34 20.95
CA LYS A 180 -6.35 1.89 21.15
C LYS A 180 -5.24 1.31 22.02
N ASN A 181 -4.34 2.12 22.57
CA ASN A 181 -3.14 1.69 23.31
C ASN A 181 -2.31 0.64 22.56
N ARG A 182 -2.10 0.85 21.26
CA ARG A 182 -1.30 -0.04 20.38
C ARG A 182 0.09 0.54 20.17
N THR A 183 1.05 -0.34 19.91
CA THR A 183 2.39 0.07 19.50
C THR A 183 2.32 0.78 18.14
N ILE A 184 3.18 1.78 17.97
CA ILE A 184 3.33 2.51 16.71
C ILE A 184 4.66 2.08 16.11
N TYR A 185 4.65 1.57 14.88
CA TYR A 185 5.88 1.22 14.19
C TYR A 185 6.72 2.49 13.99
N PRO A 186 8.03 2.48 14.29
CA PRO A 186 8.84 3.71 14.26
C PRO A 186 8.75 4.49 12.95
N ALA A 187 8.70 3.81 11.80
CA ALA A 187 8.59 4.48 10.51
C ALA A 187 7.29 5.28 10.39
N THR A 188 6.16 4.82 10.94
CA THR A 188 4.89 5.57 10.96
C THR A 188 5.04 6.91 11.66
N PHE A 189 5.69 6.92 12.84
CA PHE A 189 5.87 8.15 13.60
C PHE A 189 6.87 9.11 12.94
N VAL A 190 7.93 8.58 12.32
CA VAL A 190 8.89 9.37 11.54
C VAL A 190 8.21 9.98 10.31
N SER A 191 7.42 9.20 9.57
CA SER A 191 6.63 9.66 8.44
C SER A 191 5.65 10.75 8.85
N TYR A 192 4.93 10.56 9.96
CA TYR A 192 4.01 11.55 10.51
C TYR A 192 4.71 12.89 10.76
N ASN A 193 5.82 12.91 11.49
CA ASN A 193 6.55 14.15 11.79
C ASN A 193 7.03 14.88 10.53
N TYR A 194 7.37 14.13 9.48
CA TYR A 194 7.82 14.72 8.22
C TYR A 194 6.67 15.31 7.42
N TRP A 195 5.56 14.57 7.26
CA TRP A 195 4.44 14.99 6.42
C TRP A 195 3.54 16.04 7.10
N ILE A 196 3.42 16.03 8.42
CA ILE A 196 2.60 17.03 9.14
C ILE A 196 3.14 18.46 8.97
N ALA A 197 4.45 18.62 8.73
CA ALA A 197 5.07 19.92 8.48
C ALA A 197 4.95 20.39 7.02
N LYS A 198 4.50 19.51 6.11
CA LYS A 198 4.40 19.74 4.66
C LYS A 198 2.97 19.80 4.16
N GLY A 199 2.09 18.99 4.74
CA GLY A 199 0.66 18.99 4.44
C GLY A 199 -0.03 20.17 5.11
N GLU A 200 -0.75 20.95 4.31
CA GLU A 200 -1.68 21.95 4.83
C GLU A 200 -2.97 21.25 5.29
N LEU A 201 -3.01 20.86 6.56
CA LEU A 201 -4.22 20.41 7.26
C LEU A 201 -5.06 21.59 7.75
#